data_AF-A0A5B1CAP7-F1
#
_entry.id   AF-A0A5B1CAP7-F1
#
_cell.length_a   1.000
_cell.length_b   1.000
_cell.length_c   1.000
_cell.angle_alpha   90.00
_cell.angle_beta   90.00
_cell.angle_gamma   90.00
#
_symmetry.space_group_name_H-M   'P 1'
#
loop_
_entity.id
_entity.type
_entity.pdbx_description
1 polymer ?
#
loop_
_entity_poly.entity_id
_entity_poly.type
_entity_poly.pdbx_seq_one_letter_code
_entity_poly.pdbx_strand_id
1 'polypeptide(L)'
;MAWRPTHLMQSGELDNTTPGWTIGWLKLDGFESPLQLKLAGNCHPDLAGWKFRIHRIEPELIDEDDDHNPDYSGIKLDQSGHVGDITADQMIKHFDIPTSELLRRMRAGEKPPFTWRKCLYLEWYSNANGRAVIQSTRLEVERVGERAFELTEEQWKEQSLQNADEMNHFMAQLGDALEERDSTDDA
;
A
#
# COMPACT_ATOMS: atom_id res chain seq x y z
N MET A 1 2.10 8.99 10.71
CA MET A 1 0.76 8.63 10.17
C MET A 1 0.93 8.12 8.74
N ALA A 2 -0.02 7.35 8.21
CA ALA A 2 0.06 6.80 6.85
C ALA A 2 -1.28 6.95 6.12
N TRP A 3 -1.24 7.27 4.83
CA TRP A 3 -2.42 7.28 3.96
C TRP A 3 -2.88 5.86 3.68
N ARG A 4 -4.17 5.56 3.84
CA ARG A 4 -4.73 4.22 3.63
C ARG A 4 -5.94 4.23 2.69
N PRO A 5 -5.78 4.52 1.39
CA PRO A 5 -6.90 4.62 0.45
C PRO A 5 -7.42 3.25 -0.05
N THR A 6 -7.30 2.19 0.75
CA THR A 6 -7.65 0.82 0.35
C THR A 6 -9.09 0.73 -0.18
N HIS A 7 -10.05 1.35 0.49
CA HIS A 7 -11.46 1.28 0.11
C HIS A 7 -11.75 2.02 -1.21
N LEU A 8 -10.91 3.02 -1.55
CA LEU A 8 -11.03 3.76 -2.81
C LEU A 8 -10.42 2.99 -3.99
N MET A 9 -9.46 2.10 -3.75
CA MET A 9 -8.74 1.41 -4.84
C MET A 9 -9.67 0.58 -5.71
N GLN A 10 -9.71 0.84 -7.02
CA GLN A 10 -10.55 0.11 -7.99
C GLN A 10 -9.72 -0.78 -8.92
N SER A 11 -8.64 -0.23 -9.46
CA SER A 11 -7.78 -0.91 -10.42
C SER A 11 -6.42 -0.23 -10.52
N GLY A 12 -5.43 -0.88 -11.10
CA GLY A 12 -4.13 -0.28 -11.33
C GLY A 12 -3.29 -1.09 -12.31
N GLU A 13 -2.15 -0.53 -12.69
CA GLU A 13 -1.11 -1.24 -13.42
C GLU A 13 0.24 -0.79 -12.88
N LEU A 14 1.07 -1.73 -12.44
CA LEU A 14 2.43 -1.49 -11.99
C LEU A 14 3.40 -2.28 -12.85
N ASP A 15 4.56 -1.70 -13.07
CA ASP A 15 5.64 -2.24 -13.86
C ASP A 15 6.92 -2.22 -13.03
N ASN A 16 7.36 -3.41 -12.61
CA ASN A 16 8.65 -3.65 -11.98
C ASN A 16 9.53 -4.55 -12.86
N THR A 17 9.45 -4.39 -14.20
CA THR A 17 10.33 -5.11 -15.15
C THR A 17 11.72 -4.49 -15.24
N THR A 18 11.89 -3.24 -14.82
CA THR A 18 13.20 -2.58 -14.72
C THR A 18 13.75 -2.74 -13.31
N PRO A 19 14.89 -3.42 -13.10
CA PRO A 19 15.47 -3.57 -11.76
C PRO A 19 15.67 -2.23 -11.05
N GLY A 20 15.25 -2.18 -9.79
CA GLY A 20 15.35 -1.01 -8.93
C GLY A 20 14.28 0.05 -9.17
N TRP A 21 13.29 -0.19 -10.05
CA TRP A 21 12.22 0.76 -10.33
C TRP A 21 10.87 0.08 -10.39
N THR A 22 9.89 0.66 -9.69
CA THR A 22 8.48 0.29 -9.78
C THR A 22 7.68 1.51 -10.19
N ILE A 23 7.09 1.47 -11.39
CA ILE A 23 6.34 2.60 -11.96
C ILE A 23 4.94 2.17 -12.35
N GLY A 24 3.99 3.09 -12.41
CA GLY A 24 2.65 2.78 -12.90
C GLY A 24 1.59 3.70 -12.36
N TRP A 25 0.37 3.20 -12.25
CA TRP A 25 -0.77 4.01 -11.81
C TRP A 25 -1.80 3.20 -11.03
N LEU A 26 -2.55 3.90 -10.17
CA LEU A 26 -3.64 3.38 -9.38
C LEU A 26 -4.89 4.26 -9.59
N LYS A 27 -6.02 3.65 -9.92
CA LYS A 27 -7.32 4.32 -10.02
C LYS A 27 -8.03 4.22 -8.68
N LEU A 28 -8.27 5.38 -8.08
CA LEU A 28 -9.00 5.53 -6.83
C LEU A 28 -10.40 6.10 -7.14
N ASP A 29 -11.42 5.54 -6.51
CA ASP A 29 -12.77 6.07 -6.58
C ASP A 29 -12.83 7.48 -5.96
N GLY A 30 -13.68 8.34 -6.51
CA GLY A 30 -13.74 9.76 -6.13
C GLY A 30 -12.64 10.65 -6.72
N PHE A 31 -11.67 10.10 -7.47
CA PHE A 31 -10.64 10.88 -8.17
C PHE A 31 -10.81 10.81 -9.69
N GLU A 32 -10.80 11.96 -10.35
CA GLU A 32 -10.93 12.02 -11.82
C GLU A 32 -9.71 11.45 -12.54
N SER A 33 -8.52 11.66 -11.97
CA SER A 33 -7.24 11.21 -12.54
C SER A 33 -6.63 10.09 -11.70
N PRO A 34 -6.00 9.08 -12.33
CA PRO A 34 -5.30 8.03 -11.60
C PRO A 34 -4.04 8.57 -10.93
N LEU A 35 -3.78 8.06 -9.72
CA LEU A 35 -2.55 8.30 -8.97
C LEU A 35 -1.38 7.68 -9.73
N GLN A 36 -0.40 8.49 -10.12
CA GLN A 36 0.82 8.05 -10.79
C GLN A 36 1.91 7.72 -9.77
N LEU A 37 2.58 6.59 -9.97
CA LEU A 37 3.66 6.11 -9.14
C LEU A 37 4.97 6.05 -9.94
N LYS A 38 6.02 6.65 -9.37
CA LYS A 38 7.40 6.49 -9.81
C LYS A 38 8.29 6.22 -8.60
N LEU A 39 8.47 4.95 -8.28
CA LEU A 39 9.13 4.51 -7.05
C LEU A 39 10.47 3.87 -7.35
N ALA A 40 11.49 4.23 -6.57
CA ALA A 40 12.75 3.52 -6.55
C ALA A 40 12.64 2.30 -5.60
N GLY A 41 13.12 1.15 -6.05
CA GLY A 41 13.01 -0.14 -5.36
C GLY A 41 12.22 -1.18 -6.14
N ASN A 42 12.38 -2.44 -5.76
CA ASN A 42 11.67 -3.58 -6.35
C ASN A 42 10.55 -4.09 -5.46
N CYS A 43 9.59 -4.75 -6.08
CA CYS A 43 8.59 -5.56 -5.40
C CYS A 43 9.21 -6.79 -4.73
N HIS A 44 8.41 -7.49 -3.93
CA HIS A 44 8.76 -8.81 -3.38
C HIS A 44 8.97 -9.84 -4.49
N PRO A 45 9.65 -10.97 -4.22
CA PRO A 45 9.98 -11.97 -5.23
C PRO A 45 8.80 -12.53 -6.04
N ASP A 46 7.56 -12.44 -5.56
CA ASP A 46 6.38 -12.87 -6.29
C ASP A 46 5.97 -11.91 -7.43
N LEU A 47 6.34 -10.63 -7.33
CA LEU A 47 6.02 -9.58 -8.29
C LEU A 47 7.26 -8.95 -8.95
N ALA A 48 8.45 -9.17 -8.39
CA ALA A 48 9.69 -8.65 -8.93
C ALA A 48 9.94 -9.13 -10.37
N GLY A 49 10.27 -8.20 -11.26
CA GLY A 49 10.45 -8.47 -12.68
C GLY A 49 9.17 -8.58 -13.49
N TRP A 50 8.00 -8.41 -12.86
CA TRP A 50 6.72 -8.44 -13.58
C TRP A 50 6.18 -7.04 -13.85
N LYS A 51 5.52 -6.91 -14.99
CA LYS A 51 4.44 -5.97 -15.17
C LYS A 51 3.14 -6.66 -14.78
N PHE A 52 2.26 -5.97 -14.06
CA PHE A 52 1.03 -6.56 -13.57
C PHE A 52 -0.10 -5.55 -13.44
N ARG A 53 -1.33 -6.03 -13.59
CA ARG A 53 -2.56 -5.29 -13.38
C ARG A 53 -3.17 -5.68 -12.05
N ILE A 54 -3.87 -4.71 -11.47
CA ILE A 54 -4.61 -4.85 -10.23
C ILE A 54 -6.07 -4.58 -10.56
N HIS A 55 -6.97 -5.42 -10.06
CA HIS A 55 -8.41 -5.19 -10.16
C HIS A 55 -9.11 -5.62 -8.89
N ARG A 56 -10.15 -4.87 -8.54
CA ARG A 56 -11.07 -5.24 -7.47
C ARG A 56 -11.99 -6.36 -7.91
N ILE A 57 -11.95 -7.49 -7.21
CA ILE A 57 -12.77 -8.68 -7.48
C ILE A 57 -14.05 -8.71 -6.64
N GLU A 58 -14.04 -8.04 -5.49
CA GLU A 58 -15.19 -7.95 -4.59
C GLU A 58 -15.33 -6.51 -4.06
N PRO A 59 -16.56 -6.01 -3.85
CA PRO A 59 -16.76 -4.69 -3.25
C PRO A 59 -16.17 -4.65 -1.84
N GLU A 60 -15.67 -3.47 -1.45
CA GLU A 60 -15.22 -3.26 -0.07
C GLU A 60 -16.41 -3.31 0.88
N LEU A 61 -16.23 -3.93 2.05
CA LEU A 61 -17.24 -3.92 3.10
C LEU A 61 -17.10 -2.61 3.88
N ILE A 62 -17.93 -1.64 3.54
CA ILE A 62 -17.96 -0.33 4.19
C ILE A 62 -18.77 -0.46 5.48
N ASP A 63 -18.25 0.09 6.56
CA ASP A 63 -18.97 0.21 7.82
C ASP A 63 -20.04 1.31 7.68
N GLU A 64 -21.33 0.95 7.79
CA GLU A 64 -22.45 1.90 7.66
C GLU A 64 -22.41 3.01 8.75
N ASP A 65 -21.78 2.73 9.87
CA ASP A 65 -21.65 3.62 11.04
C ASP A 65 -20.30 4.36 11.10
N ASP A 66 -19.42 4.20 10.11
CA ASP A 66 -18.10 4.85 10.12
C ASP A 66 -18.19 6.27 9.55
N ASP A 67 -18.61 7.19 10.43
CA ASP A 67 -18.62 8.64 10.21
C ASP A 67 -17.19 9.21 9.99
N HIS A 68 -16.17 8.34 10.07
CA HIS A 68 -14.78 8.64 9.73
C HIS A 68 -14.42 8.14 8.34
N ASN A 69 -15.06 8.68 7.29
CA ASN A 69 -14.43 8.63 5.98
C ASN A 69 -13.20 9.56 6.02
N PRO A 70 -11.96 9.04 5.95
CA PRO A 70 -10.78 9.88 6.03
C PRO A 70 -10.82 10.90 4.88
N ASP A 71 -10.45 12.15 5.16
CA ASP A 71 -10.38 13.15 4.10
C ASP A 71 -9.16 12.87 3.20
N TYR A 72 -9.42 12.43 1.97
CA TYR A 72 -8.39 12.20 0.96
C TYR A 72 -8.17 13.39 0.03
N SER A 73 -8.85 14.53 0.20
CA SER A 73 -8.72 15.68 -0.72
C SER A 73 -7.30 16.24 -0.78
N GLY A 74 -6.49 15.99 0.27
CA GLY A 74 -5.09 16.40 0.35
C GLY A 74 -4.10 15.51 -0.40
N ILE A 75 -4.51 14.31 -0.86
CA ILE A 75 -3.57 13.36 -1.47
C ILE A 75 -3.06 13.90 -2.82
N LYS A 76 -1.73 13.99 -2.97
CA LYS A 76 -1.12 14.27 -4.27
C LYS A 76 -1.19 13.03 -5.16
N LEU A 77 -1.68 13.21 -6.39
CA LEU A 77 -1.85 12.12 -7.34
C LEU A 77 -0.55 11.73 -8.04
N ASP A 78 0.36 12.67 -8.27
CA ASP A 78 1.70 12.37 -8.79
C ASP A 78 2.65 12.11 -7.62
N GLN A 79 3.07 10.85 -7.45
CA GLN A 79 3.92 10.45 -6.34
C GLN A 79 5.22 9.81 -6.84
N SER A 80 6.32 10.39 -6.37
CA SER A 80 7.65 9.79 -6.43
C SER A 80 8.15 9.46 -5.02
N GLY A 81 9.07 8.49 -4.92
CA GLY A 81 9.65 8.09 -3.66
C GLY A 81 10.22 6.67 -3.69
N HIS A 82 10.12 5.93 -2.59
CA HIS A 82 10.69 4.58 -2.45
C HIS A 82 9.62 3.52 -2.23
N VAL A 83 9.88 2.32 -2.74
CA VAL A 83 9.08 1.12 -2.41
C VAL A 83 9.33 0.75 -0.95
N GLY A 84 8.24 0.48 -0.21
CA GLY A 84 8.31 -0.16 1.10
C GLY A 84 8.19 -1.66 0.94
N ASP A 85 6.97 -2.17 0.88
CA ASP A 85 6.71 -3.59 0.61
C ASP A 85 5.58 -3.71 -0.42
N ILE A 86 5.84 -4.43 -1.51
CA ILE A 86 4.84 -4.69 -2.56
C ILE A 86 4.80 -6.18 -2.84
N THR A 87 3.71 -6.86 -2.46
CA THR A 87 3.52 -8.31 -2.62
C THR A 87 2.05 -8.67 -2.82
N ALA A 88 1.78 -9.76 -3.51
CA ALA A 88 0.46 -10.38 -3.65
C ALA A 88 0.37 -11.76 -2.98
N ASP A 89 1.43 -12.24 -2.34
CA ASP A 89 1.52 -13.59 -1.76
C ASP A 89 1.32 -13.63 -0.24
N GLN A 90 1.03 -12.49 0.41
CA GLN A 90 0.75 -12.45 1.83
C GLN A 90 -0.58 -13.16 2.14
N MET A 91 -0.54 -14.19 2.99
CA MET A 91 -1.75 -14.86 3.49
C MET A 91 -2.28 -14.19 4.76
N ILE A 92 -3.51 -13.70 4.73
CA ILE A 92 -4.18 -13.10 5.91
C ILE A 92 -5.53 -13.76 6.18
N LYS A 93 -6.05 -13.54 7.40
CA LYS A 93 -7.42 -13.92 7.76
C LYS A 93 -8.39 -12.95 7.10
N HIS A 94 -9.20 -13.47 6.20
CA HIS A 94 -10.30 -12.76 5.55
C HIS A 94 -11.60 -13.02 6.30
N PHE A 95 -12.32 -11.95 6.60
CA PHE A 95 -13.64 -11.99 7.22
C PHE A 95 -14.66 -11.40 6.25
N ASP A 96 -15.80 -12.08 6.08
CA ASP A 96 -16.91 -11.65 5.21
C ASP A 96 -17.89 -10.73 5.95
N ILE A 97 -17.39 -9.93 6.89
CA ILE A 97 -18.15 -8.95 7.68
C ILE A 97 -17.36 -7.64 7.75
N PRO A 98 -18.03 -6.47 7.86
CA PRO A 98 -17.37 -5.19 8.05
C PRO A 98 -16.47 -5.14 9.30
N THR A 99 -15.50 -4.23 9.32
CA THR A 99 -14.47 -4.17 10.38
C THR A 99 -15.08 -3.83 11.74
N SER A 100 -16.05 -2.92 11.79
CA SER A 100 -16.77 -2.57 13.02
C SER A 100 -17.46 -3.78 13.65
N GLU A 101 -18.12 -4.60 12.81
CA GLU A 101 -18.82 -5.82 13.23
C GLU A 101 -17.84 -6.89 13.73
N LEU A 102 -16.72 -7.07 13.03
CA LEU A 102 -15.65 -7.95 13.44
C LEU A 102 -15.13 -7.58 14.84
N LEU A 103 -14.83 -6.28 15.05
CA LEU A 103 -14.38 -5.76 16.34
C LEU A 103 -15.43 -5.92 17.44
N ARG A 104 -16.72 -5.73 17.13
CA ARG A 104 -17.81 -5.93 18.09
C ARG A 104 -17.86 -7.39 18.56
N ARG A 105 -17.85 -8.34 17.63
CA ARG A 105 -17.88 -9.78 17.94
C ARG A 105 -16.64 -10.25 18.70
N MET A 106 -15.46 -9.81 18.28
CA MET A 106 -14.22 -10.12 19.00
C MET A 106 -14.23 -9.58 20.44
N ARG A 107 -14.74 -8.35 20.66
CA ARG A 107 -14.90 -7.79 22.01
C ARG A 107 -15.91 -8.56 22.86
N ALA A 108 -16.94 -9.15 22.24
CA ALA A 108 -17.88 -10.06 22.90
C ALA A 108 -17.28 -11.46 23.17
N GLY A 109 -16.02 -11.71 22.82
CA GLY A 109 -15.35 -13.00 23.00
C GLY A 109 -15.72 -14.05 21.95
N GLU A 110 -16.46 -13.66 20.91
CA GLU A 110 -16.79 -14.54 19.80
C GLU A 110 -15.56 -14.78 18.90
N LYS A 111 -15.60 -15.87 18.14
CA LYS A 111 -14.62 -16.18 17.09
C LYS A 111 -15.33 -16.23 15.74
N PRO A 112 -15.50 -15.07 15.08
CA PRO A 112 -16.11 -15.03 13.76
C PRO A 112 -15.39 -15.98 12.79
N PRO A 113 -16.14 -16.66 11.90
CA PRO A 113 -15.53 -17.52 10.90
C PRO A 113 -14.63 -16.68 9.98
N PHE A 114 -13.54 -17.28 9.52
CA PHE A 114 -12.61 -16.66 8.60
C PHE A 114 -12.14 -17.66 7.54
N THR A 115 -11.67 -17.14 6.43
CA THR A 115 -10.93 -17.90 5.41
C THR A 115 -9.51 -17.36 5.29
N TRP A 116 -8.56 -18.19 4.92
CA TRP A 116 -7.21 -17.71 4.58
C TRP A 116 -7.21 -17.33 3.10
N ARG A 117 -6.86 -16.07 2.79
CA ARG A 117 -6.79 -15.58 1.42
C ARG A 117 -5.46 -14.86 1.18
N LYS A 118 -4.99 -14.92 -0.07
CA LYS A 118 -3.91 -14.04 -0.54
C LYS A 118 -4.39 -12.59 -0.48
N CYS A 119 -3.47 -11.71 -0.14
CA CYS A 119 -3.71 -10.28 0.01
C CYS A 119 -2.70 -9.54 -0.86
N LEU A 120 -3.21 -8.59 -1.63
CA LEU A 120 -2.36 -7.56 -2.22
C LEU A 120 -1.98 -6.57 -1.10
N TYR A 121 -0.69 -6.41 -0.87
CA TYR A 121 -0.11 -5.40 0.00
C TYR A 121 0.77 -4.49 -0.84
N LEU A 122 0.45 -3.20 -0.87
CA LEU A 122 1.23 -2.15 -1.50
C LEU A 122 1.60 -1.13 -0.43
N GLU A 123 2.89 -0.91 -0.24
CA GLU A 123 3.41 0.13 0.63
C GLU A 123 4.53 0.87 -0.07
N TRP A 124 4.50 2.20 0.06
CA TRP A 124 5.54 3.06 -0.44
C TRP A 124 5.65 4.33 0.41
N TYR A 125 6.80 4.98 0.29
CA TYR A 125 7.12 6.23 0.95
C TYR A 125 7.17 7.31 -0.11
N SER A 126 6.11 8.12 -0.19
CA SER A 126 6.03 9.25 -1.11
C SER A 126 6.73 10.47 -0.55
N ASN A 127 7.49 11.17 -1.39
CA ASN A 127 8.07 12.46 -1.04
C ASN A 127 6.99 13.53 -0.81
N ALA A 128 5.82 13.39 -1.44
CA ALA A 128 4.74 14.38 -1.37
C ALA A 128 3.71 14.06 -0.28
N ASN A 129 3.41 12.78 -0.07
CA ASN A 129 2.35 12.35 0.84
C ASN A 129 2.87 11.59 2.08
N GLY A 130 4.17 11.29 2.15
CA GLY A 130 4.73 10.38 3.14
C GLY A 130 4.31 8.93 2.88
N ARG A 131 4.22 8.13 3.95
CA ARG A 131 3.88 6.70 3.85
C ARG A 131 2.44 6.50 3.38
N ALA A 132 2.26 5.63 2.39
CA ALA A 132 0.95 5.19 1.91
C ALA A 132 0.88 3.67 1.85
N VAL A 133 -0.30 3.12 2.18
CA VAL A 133 -0.53 1.67 2.28
C VAL A 133 -1.88 1.31 1.68
N ILE A 134 -1.91 0.31 0.80
CA ILE A 134 -3.10 -0.39 0.34
C ILE A 134 -2.95 -1.85 0.70
N GLN A 135 -3.94 -2.41 1.40
CA GLN A 135 -3.94 -3.82 1.78
C GLN A 135 -5.35 -4.39 1.64
N SER A 136 -5.55 -5.36 0.73
CA SER A 136 -6.84 -6.00 0.58
C SER A 136 -6.74 -7.41 -0.04
N THR A 137 -7.58 -8.31 0.47
CA THR A 137 -7.86 -9.64 -0.10
C THR A 137 -8.90 -9.59 -1.22
N ARG A 138 -9.50 -8.41 -1.44
CA ARG A 138 -10.52 -8.14 -2.47
C ARG A 138 -9.90 -7.51 -3.72
N LEU A 139 -8.58 -7.36 -3.75
CA LEU A 139 -7.78 -6.95 -4.89
C LEU A 139 -6.99 -8.15 -5.39
N GLU A 140 -7.02 -8.39 -6.70
CA GLU A 140 -6.28 -9.46 -7.35
C GLU A 140 -5.24 -8.88 -8.30
N VAL A 141 -4.18 -9.66 -8.55
CA VAL A 141 -3.10 -9.32 -9.47
C VAL A 141 -3.09 -10.24 -10.68
N GLU A 142 -3.11 -9.65 -11.87
CA GLU A 142 -2.90 -10.33 -13.15
C GLU A 142 -1.51 -9.95 -13.69
N ARG A 143 -0.61 -10.93 -13.86
CA ARG A 143 0.71 -10.71 -14.45
C ARG A 143 0.59 -10.57 -15.97
N VAL A 144 1.27 -9.58 -16.54
CA VAL A 144 1.20 -9.24 -17.96
C VAL A 144 2.57 -9.48 -18.60
N GLY A 145 2.59 -10.27 -19.67
CA GLY A 145 3.79 -10.52 -20.46
C GLY A 145 4.71 -11.57 -19.84
N GLU A 146 6.01 -11.31 -19.90
CA GLU A 146 7.07 -12.20 -19.38
C GLU A 146 7.78 -11.54 -18.21
N ARG A 147 8.37 -12.37 -17.34
CA ARG A 147 9.18 -11.91 -16.23
C ARG A 147 10.54 -11.44 -16.73
N ALA A 148 10.89 -10.19 -16.47
CA ALA A 148 12.15 -9.59 -16.92
C ALA A 148 13.35 -10.01 -16.05
N PHE A 149 13.16 -10.23 -14.75
CA PHE A 149 14.21 -10.68 -13.84
C PHE A 149 13.62 -11.38 -12.61
N GLU A 150 14.45 -12.13 -11.89
CA GLU A 150 14.14 -12.69 -10.59
C GLU A 150 15.14 -12.18 -9.55
N LEU A 151 14.66 -11.87 -8.35
CA LEU A 151 15.54 -11.53 -7.24
C LEU A 151 16.12 -12.80 -6.63
N THR A 152 17.43 -12.82 -6.37
CA THR A 152 18.02 -13.85 -5.51
C THR A 152 17.62 -13.62 -4.05
N GLU A 153 17.75 -14.64 -3.21
CA GLU A 153 17.51 -14.49 -1.76
C GLU A 153 18.39 -13.41 -1.11
N GLU A 154 19.62 -13.24 -1.61
CA GLU A 154 20.56 -12.24 -1.12
C GLU A 154 20.12 -10.83 -1.51
N GLN A 155 19.78 -10.62 -2.79
CA GLN A 155 19.23 -9.36 -3.28
C GLN A 155 17.93 -8.99 -2.56
N TRP A 156 17.08 -9.98 -2.28
CA TRP A 156 15.85 -9.77 -1.53
C TRP A 156 16.13 -9.33 -0.09
N LYS A 157 17.09 -9.97 0.60
CA LYS A 157 17.51 -9.56 1.94
C LYS A 157 18.06 -8.14 1.96
N GLU A 158 18.92 -7.80 1.01
CA GLU A 158 19.47 -6.44 0.88
C GLU A 158 18.37 -5.41 0.62
N GLN A 159 17.44 -5.71 -0.29
CA GLN A 159 16.29 -4.86 -0.57
C GLN A 159 15.40 -4.67 0.66
N SER A 160 15.09 -5.75 1.40
CA SER A 160 14.26 -5.69 2.60
C SER A 160 14.92 -4.84 3.70
N LEU A 161 16.24 -4.91 3.84
CA LEU A 161 16.99 -4.04 4.75
C LEU A 161 16.93 -2.58 4.30
N GLN A 162 17.13 -2.29 3.02
CA GLN A 162 17.02 -0.94 2.47
C GLN A 162 15.61 -0.35 2.70
N ASN A 163 14.55 -1.12 2.44
CA ASN A 163 13.18 -0.67 2.63
C ASN A 163 12.87 -0.39 4.11
N ALA A 164 13.46 -1.16 5.03
CA ALA A 164 13.37 -0.91 6.47
C ALA A 164 14.15 0.35 6.91
N ASP A 165 15.30 0.63 6.29
CA ASP A 165 16.08 1.85 6.54
C ASP A 165 15.37 3.10 6.00
N GLU A 166 14.66 3.01 4.88
CA GLU A 166 13.83 4.11 4.37
C GLU A 166 12.72 4.51 5.36
N MET A 167 12.13 3.54 6.07
CA MET A 167 11.21 3.83 7.17
C MET A 167 11.89 4.66 8.27
N ASN A 168 13.12 4.29 8.65
CA ASN A 168 13.88 5.02 9.66
C ASN A 168 14.24 6.43 9.18
N HIS A 169 14.64 6.57 7.92
CA HIS A 169 14.96 7.88 7.33
C HIS A 169 13.72 8.79 7.25
N PHE A 170 12.58 8.24 6.82
CA PHE A 170 11.30 8.95 6.82
C PHE A 170 10.90 9.41 8.23
N MET A 171 11.05 8.56 9.24
CA MET A 171 10.75 8.92 10.64
C MET A 171 11.69 10.02 11.16
N ALA A 172 12.97 10.01 10.76
CA ALA A 172 13.92 11.07 11.12
C ALA A 172 13.55 12.41 10.47
N GLN A 173 13.28 12.44 9.16
CA GLN A 173 12.84 13.65 8.46
C GLN A 173 11.54 14.22 9.01
N LEU A 174 10.59 13.35 9.41
CA LEU A 174 9.35 13.76 10.04
C LEU A 174 9.61 14.39 11.43
N GLY A 175 10.56 13.85 12.19
CA GLY A 175 10.99 14.42 13.47
C GLY A 175 11.55 15.82 13.29
N ASP A 176 12.52 15.97 12.38
CA ASP A 176 13.16 17.26 12.09
C ASP A 176 12.13 18.32 11.61
N ALA A 177 11.20 17.94 10.73
CA ALA A 177 10.17 18.85 10.23
C ALA A 177 9.11 19.26 11.27
N LEU A 178 8.87 18.43 12.29
CA LEU A 178 8.00 18.77 13.42
C LEU A 178 8.71 19.73 14.39
N GLU A 179 10.01 19.52 14.67
CA GLU A 179 10.82 20.41 15.50
C GLU A 179 10.99 21.81 14.86
N GLU A 180 11.13 21.89 13.54
CA GLU A 180 11.17 23.17 12.81
C GLU A 180 9.83 23.93 12.86
N ARG A 181 8.68 23.23 12.86
CA ARG A 181 7.35 23.86 13.00
C ARG A 181 7.09 24.39 14.41
N ASP A 182 7.43 23.61 15.44
CA ASP A 182 7.25 24.04 16.84
C ASP A 182 8.15 25.25 17.18
N SER A 183 9.32 25.37 16.53
CA SER A 183 10.22 26.52 16.71
C SER A 183 9.83 27.76 15.90
N THR A 184 8.94 27.65 14.89
CA THR A 184 8.42 28.80 14.14
C THR A 184 7.10 29.35 14.68
N ASP A 185 6.30 28.55 15.41
CA ASP A 185 5.06 29.01 16.06
C ASP A 185 5.31 29.73 17.41
N ASP A 186 6.52 29.65 17.97
CA ASP A 186 6.96 30.31 19.22
C ASP A 186 7.76 31.62 19.00
N ALA A 187 7.83 32.15 17.76
CA ALA A 187 8.58 33.36 17.37
C ALA A 187 7.67 34.51 16.87
#